data_AF-A0A944V1W7-F1
#
_entry.id   AF-A0A944V1W7-F1
#
_cell.length_a   1.000
_cell.length_b   1.000
_cell.length_c   1.000
_cell.angle_alpha   90.00
_cell.angle_beta   90.00
_cell.angle_gamma   90.00
#
_symmetry.space_group_name_H-M   'P 1'
#
loop_
_entity.id
_entity.type
_entity.pdbx_description
1 polymer ?
#
loop_
_entity_poly.entity_id
_entity_poly.type
_entity_poly.pdbx_seq_one_letter_code
_entity_poly.pdbx_strand_id
1 'polypeptide(L)'
;QEGYTKFSIYLLRADAYIGIKEYQLALDDVNTAIKKNSISIQMYNLKAKAYLGLGNYDEAEKAIDIAIKLYPEFDEYLETKEEIDKAILNKKKK
;
A
#
# COMPACT_ATOMS: atom_id res chain seq x y z
N GLN A 1 8.39 13.74 -22.12
CA GLN A 1 7.32 12.72 -22.01
C GLN A 1 7.77 11.46 -21.21
N GLU A 2 8.94 11.45 -20.55
CA GLU A 2 9.45 10.22 -19.86
C GLU A 2 8.97 10.04 -18.41
N GLY A 3 8.24 11.01 -17.84
CA GLY A 3 7.83 10.98 -16.42
C GLY A 3 6.62 10.09 -16.13
N TYR A 4 5.67 10.00 -17.07
CA TYR A 4 4.41 9.26 -16.85
C TYR A 4 4.57 7.74 -16.91
N THR A 5 5.55 7.24 -17.66
CA THR A 5 5.72 5.80 -17.93
C THR A 5 6.51 5.08 -16.84
N LYS A 6 7.47 5.74 -16.20
CA LYS A 6 8.37 5.07 -15.26
C LYS A 6 7.73 4.83 -13.90
N PHE A 7 6.86 5.73 -13.47
CA PHE A 7 6.10 5.57 -12.25
C PHE A 7 5.04 4.46 -12.35
N SER A 8 4.29 4.46 -13.46
CA SER A 8 3.22 3.49 -13.67
C SER A 8 3.74 2.05 -13.67
N ILE A 9 5.00 1.81 -14.08
CA ILE A 9 5.64 0.50 -13.99
C ILE A 9 5.81 0.03 -12.55
N TYR A 10 6.29 0.89 -11.63
CA TYR A 10 6.42 0.49 -10.22
C TYR A 10 5.05 0.24 -9.59
N LEU A 11 4.02 1.01 -9.97
CA LEU A 11 2.67 0.77 -9.51
C LEU A 11 2.14 -0.59 -9.93
N LEU A 12 2.14 -0.84 -11.24
CA LEU A 12 1.58 -2.06 -11.82
C LEU A 12 2.33 -3.29 -11.32
N ARG A 13 3.65 -3.18 -11.18
CA ARG A 13 4.46 -4.29 -10.69
C ARG A 13 4.29 -4.53 -9.19
N ALA A 14 4.20 -3.48 -8.38
CA ALA A 14 3.88 -3.63 -6.96
C ALA A 14 2.52 -4.28 -6.76
N ASP A 15 1.49 -3.85 -7.49
CA ASP A 15 0.15 -4.44 -7.44
C ASP A 15 0.15 -5.92 -7.86
N ALA A 16 0.87 -6.25 -8.94
CA ALA A 16 1.07 -7.64 -9.34
C ALA A 16 1.76 -8.47 -8.25
N TYR A 17 2.79 -7.90 -7.60
CA TYR A 17 3.48 -8.54 -6.47
C TYR A 17 2.55 -8.77 -5.28
N ILE A 18 1.64 -7.83 -4.96
CA ILE A 18 0.58 -8.05 -3.96
C ILE A 18 -0.28 -9.25 -4.36
N GLY A 19 -0.72 -9.31 -5.62
CA GLY A 19 -1.57 -10.39 -6.13
C GLY A 19 -0.93 -11.78 -6.03
N ILE A 20 0.40 -11.87 -6.19
CA ILE A 20 1.15 -13.11 -6.01
C ILE A 20 1.76 -13.29 -4.61
N LYS A 21 1.39 -12.42 -3.66
CA LYS A 21 1.82 -12.44 -2.24
C LYS A 21 3.32 -12.21 -2.01
N GLU A 22 4.02 -11.64 -3.00
CA GLU A 22 5.42 -11.21 -2.91
C GLU A 22 5.51 -9.82 -2.28
N TYR A 23 5.05 -9.70 -1.04
CA TYR A 23 4.83 -8.40 -0.39
C TYR A 23 6.12 -7.58 -0.20
N GLN A 24 7.26 -8.24 0.01
CA GLN A 24 8.53 -7.53 0.15
C GLN A 24 8.96 -6.87 -1.16
N LEU A 25 8.78 -7.56 -2.30
CA LEU A 25 9.06 -7.00 -3.62
C LEU A 25 8.10 -5.84 -3.94
N ALA A 26 6.84 -5.96 -3.54
CA ALA A 26 5.87 -4.86 -3.65
C ALA A 26 6.34 -3.62 -2.86
N LEU A 27 6.82 -3.80 -1.62
CA LEU A 27 7.35 -2.70 -0.81
C LEU A 27 8.58 -2.04 -1.44
N ASP A 28 9.48 -2.83 -2.02
CA ASP A 28 10.69 -2.29 -2.66
C ASP A 28 10.34 -1.38 -3.83
N ASP A 29 9.37 -1.78 -4.65
CA ASP A 29 8.85 -0.98 -5.76
C ASP A 29 8.13 0.28 -5.28
N VAL A 30 7.23 0.14 -4.32
CA VAL A 30 6.49 1.26 -3.72
C VAL A 30 7.45 2.27 -3.10
N ASN A 31 8.44 1.83 -2.32
CA ASN A 31 9.42 2.73 -1.71
C ASN A 31 10.31 3.40 -2.76
N THR A 32 10.65 2.69 -3.84
CA THR A 32 11.39 3.28 -4.97
C THR A 32 10.58 4.34 -5.69
N ALA A 33 9.29 4.10 -5.93
CA ALA A 33 8.38 5.05 -6.55
C ALA A 33 8.21 6.32 -5.70
N ILE A 34 7.99 6.17 -4.39
CA ILE A 34 7.87 7.27 -3.44
C ILE A 34 9.17 8.09 -3.39
N LYS A 35 10.34 7.44 -3.30
CA LYS A 35 11.66 8.12 -3.30
C LYS A 35 11.92 8.93 -4.56
N LYS A 36 11.40 8.48 -5.70
CA LYS A 36 11.50 9.21 -6.98
C LYS A 36 10.50 10.37 -7.09
N ASN A 37 9.87 10.72 -5.98
CA ASN A 37 8.85 11.75 -5.84
C ASN A 37 7.70 11.58 -6.83
N SER A 38 7.39 10.31 -7.14
CA SER A 38 6.23 10.04 -7.95
C SER A 38 4.99 10.10 -7.08
N ILE A 39 4.24 11.19 -7.21
CA ILE A 39 3.02 11.48 -6.46
C ILE A 39 1.89 10.63 -7.05
N SER A 40 1.95 9.32 -6.84
CA SER A 40 0.73 8.51 -6.94
C SER A 40 0.36 8.02 -5.58
N ILE A 41 -0.81 8.46 -5.17
CA ILE A 41 -1.38 8.21 -3.86
C ILE A 41 -1.70 6.74 -3.68
N GLN A 42 -2.00 6.04 -4.78
CA GLN A 42 -2.19 4.60 -4.82
C GLN A 42 -0.97 3.84 -4.27
N MET A 43 0.23 4.42 -4.28
CA MET A 43 1.42 3.84 -3.65
C MET A 43 1.26 3.62 -2.14
N TYR A 44 0.55 4.51 -1.43
CA TYR A 44 0.35 4.36 0.00
C TYR A 44 -0.66 3.24 0.33
N ASN A 45 -1.69 3.07 -0.51
CA ASN A 45 -2.59 1.92 -0.39
C ASN A 45 -1.86 0.60 -0.65
N LEU A 46 -1.06 0.51 -1.70
CA LEU A 46 -0.24 -0.66 -2.00
C LEU A 46 0.78 -0.95 -0.90
N LYS A 47 1.38 0.10 -0.30
CA LYS A 47 2.25 -0.02 0.87
C LYS A 47 1.52 -0.66 2.04
N ALA A 48 0.30 -0.20 2.31
CA ALA A 48 -0.54 -0.72 3.39
C ALA A 48 -0.88 -2.20 3.16
N LYS A 49 -1.34 -2.56 1.95
CA LYS A 49 -1.63 -3.95 1.54
C LYS A 49 -0.39 -4.85 1.68
N ALA A 50 0.79 -4.36 1.30
CA ALA A 50 2.03 -5.13 1.43
C ALA A 50 2.39 -5.39 2.91
N TYR A 51 2.33 -4.37 3.76
CA TYR A 51 2.59 -4.53 5.19
C TYR A 51 1.56 -5.42 5.88
N LEU A 52 0.28 -5.31 5.50
CA LEU A 52 -0.79 -6.18 5.96
C LEU A 52 -0.47 -7.65 5.62
N GLY A 53 -0.06 -7.93 4.38
CA GLY A 53 0.36 -9.26 3.93
C GLY A 53 1.57 -9.83 4.67
N LEU A 54 2.48 -8.96 5.13
CA LEU A 54 3.64 -9.33 5.96
C LEU A 54 3.31 -9.48 7.45
N GLY A 55 2.09 -9.13 7.89
CA GLY A 55 1.72 -9.12 9.32
C GLY A 55 2.19 -7.90 10.11
N ASN A 56 2.75 -6.90 9.43
CA ASN A 56 3.25 -5.64 10.00
C ASN A 56 2.10 -4.63 10.11
N TYR A 57 1.16 -4.89 11.01
CA TYR A 57 -0.10 -4.16 11.05
C TYR A 57 0.03 -2.69 11.43
N ASP A 58 0.97 -2.32 12.29
CA ASP A 58 1.18 -0.93 12.72
C ASP A 58 1.67 -0.07 11.54
N GLU A 59 2.53 -0.62 10.70
CA GLU A 59 3.02 0.01 9.47
C GLU A 59 1.94 0.06 8.39
N ALA A 60 1.09 -0.97 8.32
CA ALA A 60 -0.06 -0.98 7.42
C ALA A 60 -1.05 0.13 7.77
N GLU A 61 -1.39 0.29 9.06
CA GLU A 61 -2.29 1.34 9.58
C GLU A 61 -1.75 2.74 9.24
N LYS A 62 -0.46 3.00 9.52
CA LYS A 62 0.17 4.28 9.17
C LYS A 62 0.11 4.57 7.68
N ALA A 63 0.34 3.56 6.84
CA ALA A 63 0.33 3.73 5.39
C ALA A 63 -1.08 4.03 4.85
N ILE A 64 -2.11 3.33 5.34
CA ILE A 64 -3.49 3.56 4.88
C ILE A 64 -4.03 4.90 5.38
N ASP A 65 -3.67 5.33 6.58
CA ASP A 65 -4.07 6.64 7.10
C ASP A 65 -3.50 7.79 6.26
N ILE A 66 -2.29 7.64 5.71
CA ILE A 66 -1.73 8.62 4.76
C ILE A 66 -2.56 8.63 3.48
N ALA A 67 -2.92 7.47 2.93
CA ALA A 67 -3.73 7.40 1.71
C ALA A 67 -5.10 8.08 1.89
N ILE A 68 -5.80 7.77 2.99
CA ILE A 68 -7.11 8.36 3.34
C ILE A 68 -6.99 9.87 3.59
N LYS A 69 -5.95 10.31 4.31
CA LYS A 69 -5.75 11.75 4.59
C LYS A 69 -5.53 12.55 3.31
N LEU A 70 -4.83 11.97 2.34
CA LEU A 70 -4.57 12.65 1.07
C LEU A 70 -5.81 12.65 0.18
N TYR A 71 -6.53 11.53 0.09
CA TYR A 71 -7.69 11.37 -0.80
C TYR A 71 -8.79 10.54 -0.11
N PRO A 72 -9.63 11.19 0.72
CA PRO A 72 -10.68 10.51 1.49
C PRO A 72 -11.84 10.00 0.64
N GLU A 73 -11.93 10.39 -0.64
CA GLU A 73 -13.00 10.01 -1.56
C GLU A 73 -12.84 8.61 -2.18
N PHE A 74 -11.71 7.94 -1.96
CA PHE A 74 -11.48 6.59 -2.48
C PHE A 74 -11.97 5.54 -1.48
N ASP A 75 -13.15 4.98 -1.76
CA ASP A 75 -13.77 3.92 -0.94
C ASP A 75 -12.84 2.71 -0.74
N GLU A 76 -12.02 2.36 -1.73
CA GLU A 76 -11.03 1.27 -1.65
C GLU A 76 -10.07 1.44 -0.46
N TYR A 77 -9.78 2.68 -0.04
CA TYR A 77 -8.88 2.93 1.08
C TYR A 77 -9.55 2.63 2.42
N LEU A 78 -10.87 2.84 2.51
CA LEU A 78 -11.66 2.47 3.67
C LEU A 78 -11.78 0.94 3.76
N GLU A 79 -11.99 0.25 2.63
CA GLU A 79 -12.00 -1.22 2.59
C GLU A 79 -10.67 -1.80 3.09
N THR A 80 -9.54 -1.27 2.61
CA THR A 80 -8.21 -1.71 3.04
C THR A 80 -7.98 -1.41 4.53
N LYS A 81 -8.47 -0.27 5.03
CA LYS A 81 -8.41 0.06 6.46
C LYS A 81 -9.22 -0.93 7.31
N GLU A 82 -10.43 -1.29 6.88
CA GLU A 82 -11.22 -2.29 7.58
C GLU A 82 -10.52 -3.66 7.65
N GLU A 83 -9.84 -4.08 6.58
CA GLU A 83 -9.06 -5.32 6.57
C GLU A 83 -7.92 -5.28 7.60
N ILE A 84 -7.22 -4.14 7.69
CA ILE A 84 -6.16 -3.90 8.68
C ILE A 84 -6.72 -3.97 10.10
N ASP A 85 -7.82 -3.26 10.38
CA ASP A 85 -8.45 -3.23 11.69
C ASP A 85 -8.90 -4.62 12.15
N LYS A 86 -9.49 -5.41 11.23
CA LYS A 86 -9.86 -6.81 11.47
C LYS A 86 -8.62 -7.67 11.79
N ALA A 87 -7.53 -7.49 11.05
CA ALA A 87 -6.28 -8.22 11.29
C ALA A 87 -5.67 -7.88 12.66
N ILE A 88 -5.63 -6.60 13.04
CA ILE A 88 -5.17 -6.13 14.35
C ILE A 88 -6.02 -6.74 15.48
N LEU A 89 -7.34 -6.68 15.34
CA LEU A 89 -8.26 -7.24 16.34
C LEU A 89 -8.06 -8.75 16.51
N ASN A 90 -7.89 -9.48 15.41
CA ASN A 90 -7.66 -10.91 15.44
C ASN A 90 -6.31 -11.27 16.07
N LYS A 91 -5.26 -10.46 15.87
CA LYS A 91 -3.96 -10.65 16.55
C LYS A 91 -4.07 -10.45 18.05
N LYS A 92 -4.84 -9.47 18.52
CA LYS A 92 -5.05 -9.20 19.96
C LYS A 92 -5.84 -10.29 20.69
N LYS A 93 -6.63 -11.08 19.96
CA LYS A 93 -7.44 -12.18 20.51
C LYS A 93 -6.69 -13.52 20.61
N LYS A 94 -5.50 -13.62 20.01
CA LYS A 94 -4.61 -14.79 20.09
C LYS A 94 -3.64 -14.61 21.25
#